data_AF-A0A5C5YX75-F1
#
_entry.id   AF-A0A5C5YX75-F1
#
_cell.length_a   1.000
_cell.length_b   1.000
_cell.length_c   1.000
_cell.angle_alpha   90.00
_cell.angle_beta   90.00
_cell.angle_gamma   90.00
#
_symmetry.space_group_name_H-M   'P 1'
#
loop_
_entity.id
_entity.type
_entity.pdbx_description
1 polymer ?
#
loop_
_entity_poly.entity_id
_entity_poly.type
_entity_poly.pdbx_seq_one_letter_code
_entity_poly.pdbx_strand_id
1 'polypeptide(L)'
;MDPEPIRQSLLSWIFAALGLPYVILLPLAGLLCFLLALIVVLRGRGPMAAASLILVVHVPFFIGLFAAIQGAIASYSIIATSVTTPKPSEVAAGISTALVAPLVGMLLMVPGYATAAIGAFIRSLGSSVEETKSKN
;
A
#
# COMPACT_ATOMS: atom_id res chain seq x y z
N MET A 1 -17.44 -5.96 37.31
CA MET A 1 -16.22 -6.62 36.81
C MET A 1 -15.85 -5.88 35.55
N ASP A 2 -15.14 -4.77 35.74
CA ASP A 2 -14.68 -3.93 34.64
C ASP A 2 -13.59 -4.70 33.89
N PRO A 3 -13.68 -4.83 32.56
CA PRO A 3 -12.66 -5.55 31.81
C PRO A 3 -11.35 -4.76 31.88
N GLU A 4 -10.31 -5.39 32.44
CA GLU A 4 -8.93 -4.90 32.42
C GLU A 4 -8.57 -4.36 31.02
N PRO A 5 -7.99 -3.15 30.92
CA PRO A 5 -7.60 -2.60 29.63
C PRO A 5 -6.54 -3.50 29.01
N ILE A 6 -6.93 -4.28 27.99
CA ILE A 6 -6.00 -5.15 27.27
C ILE A 6 -4.91 -4.26 26.69
N ARG A 7 -3.70 -4.36 27.25
CA ARG A 7 -2.49 -3.68 26.77
C ARG A 7 -2.10 -4.30 25.43
N GLN A 8 -2.82 -3.96 24.37
CA GLN A 8 -2.51 -4.42 23.02
C GLN A 8 -1.29 -3.66 22.52
N SER A 9 -0.24 -4.39 22.16
CA SER A 9 0.90 -3.82 21.45
C SER A 9 0.41 -3.14 20.17
N LEU A 10 1.03 -2.02 19.79
CA LEU A 10 0.67 -1.31 18.55
C LEU A 10 0.68 -2.23 17.32
N LEU A 11 1.57 -3.23 17.29
CA LEU A 11 1.55 -4.29 16.28
C LEU A 11 0.28 -5.14 16.32
N SER A 12 -0.12 -5.65 17.50
CA SER A 12 -1.35 -6.45 17.61
C SER A 12 -2.59 -5.64 17.26
N TRP A 13 -2.58 -4.33 17.58
CA TRP A 13 -3.65 -3.42 17.20
C TRP A 13 -3.68 -3.18 15.68
N ILE A 14 -2.53 -2.99 15.03
CA ILE A 14 -2.44 -2.86 13.57
C ILE A 14 -2.93 -4.14 12.88
N PHE A 15 -2.55 -5.33 13.36
CA PHE A 15 -3.01 -6.60 12.79
C PHE A 15 -4.52 -6.81 12.98
N ALA A 16 -5.05 -6.46 14.16
CA ALA A 16 -6.48 -6.52 14.43
C ALA A 16 -7.26 -5.50 13.57
N ALA A 17 -6.73 -4.29 13.41
CA ALA A 17 -7.34 -3.23 12.61
C ALA A 17 -7.29 -3.53 11.11
N LEU A 18 -6.20 -4.08 10.57
CA LEU A 18 -6.15 -4.43 9.14
C LEU A 18 -7.14 -5.55 8.79
N GLY A 19 -7.39 -6.47 9.72
CA GLY A 19 -8.17 -7.68 9.44
C GLY A 19 -7.35 -8.72 8.67
N LEU A 20 -7.63 -10.00 8.95
CA LEU A 20 -6.91 -11.15 8.38
C LEU A 20 -6.69 -11.12 6.84
N PRO A 21 -7.66 -10.70 6.00
CA PRO A 21 -7.44 -10.70 4.56
C PRO A 21 -6.41 -9.65 4.13
N TYR A 22 -6.44 -8.44 4.71
CA TYR A 22 -5.55 -7.35 4.30
C TYR A 22 -4.15 -7.48 4.87
N VAL A 23 -3.99 -8.10 6.05
CA VAL A 23 -2.68 -8.43 6.62
C VAL A 23 -1.83 -9.27 5.66
N ILE A 24 -2.45 -10.16 4.88
CA ILE A 24 -1.74 -11.02 3.93
C ILE A 24 -1.69 -10.36 2.54
N LEU A 25 -2.79 -9.72 2.13
CA LEU A 25 -2.91 -9.12 0.80
C LEU A 25 -1.97 -7.93 0.59
N LEU A 26 -1.83 -7.02 1.57
CA LEU A 26 -0.98 -5.83 1.45
C LEU A 26 0.51 -6.17 1.28
N PRO A 27 1.15 -7.01 2.11
CA PRO A 27 2.55 -7.37 1.91
C PRO A 27 2.76 -8.21 0.65
N LEU A 28 1.80 -9.07 0.28
CA LEU A 28 1.87 -9.81 -1.00
C LEU A 28 1.85 -8.86 -2.20
N ALA A 29 0.96 -7.86 -2.18
CA ALA A 29 0.89 -6.83 -3.21
C ALA A 29 2.13 -5.93 -3.22
N GLY A 30 2.64 -5.54 -2.04
CA GLY A 30 3.88 -4.79 -1.92
C GLY A 30 5.09 -5.54 -2.49
N LEU A 31 5.21 -6.83 -2.17
CA LEU A 31 6.26 -7.70 -2.74
C LEU A 31 6.11 -7.84 -4.25
N LEU A 32 4.88 -8.07 -4.75
CA LEU A 32 4.59 -8.17 -6.17
C LEU A 32 5.00 -6.88 -6.91
N CYS A 33 4.61 -5.71 -6.39
CA CYS A 33 4.97 -4.41 -6.96
C CYS A 33 6.47 -4.16 -6.93
N PHE A 34 7.15 -4.54 -5.85
CA PHE A 34 8.60 -4.44 -5.76
C PHE A 34 9.28 -5.34 -6.81
N LEU A 35 8.85 -6.59 -6.95
CA LEU A 35 9.38 -7.50 -7.97
C LEU A 35 9.08 -7.01 -9.39
N LEU A 36 7.88 -6.50 -9.65
CA LEU A 36 7.53 -5.93 -10.95
C LEU A 36 8.35 -4.68 -11.26
N ALA A 37 8.53 -3.78 -10.29
CA ALA A 37 9.40 -2.62 -10.45
C ALA A 37 10.85 -3.05 -10.74
N LEU A 38 11.36 -4.05 -10.03
CA LEU A 38 12.69 -4.60 -10.25
C LEU A 38 12.82 -5.23 -11.65
N ILE A 39 11.84 -6.04 -12.09
CA ILE A 39 11.81 -6.66 -13.41
C ILE A 39 11.77 -5.59 -14.51
N VAL A 40 10.94 -4.55 -14.36
CA VAL A 40 10.82 -3.46 -15.32
C VAL A 40 12.12 -2.67 -15.40
N VAL A 41 12.80 -2.42 -14.27
CA VAL A 41 14.12 -1.76 -14.26
C VAL A 41 15.20 -2.64 -14.90
N LEU A 42 15.19 -3.95 -14.67
CA LEU A 42 16.21 -4.88 -15.20
C LEU A 42 16.00 -5.24 -16.69
N ARG A 43 14.76 -5.42 -17.14
CA ARG A 43 14.43 -5.88 -18.51
C ARG A 43 13.87 -4.78 -19.42
N GLY A 44 13.37 -3.67 -18.89
CA GLY A 44 12.74 -2.63 -19.67
C GLY A 44 13.75 -1.82 -20.49
N ARG A 45 13.85 -2.09 -21.80
CA ARG A 45 14.53 -1.20 -22.75
C ARG A 45 13.51 -0.33 -23.47
N GLY A 46 13.03 0.74 -22.84
CA GLY A 46 12.34 1.82 -23.55
C GLY A 46 11.88 2.97 -22.64
N PRO A 47 11.57 4.15 -23.19
CA PRO A 47 10.90 5.24 -22.46
C PRO A 47 9.54 4.81 -21.86
N MET A 48 8.89 3.83 -22.48
CA MET A 48 7.64 3.23 -21.99
C MET A 48 7.80 2.47 -20.65
N ALA A 49 9.02 2.03 -20.32
CA ALA A 49 9.29 1.36 -19.04
C ALA A 49 9.22 2.34 -17.85
N ALA A 50 9.58 3.60 -18.06
CA ALA A 50 9.47 4.62 -17.00
C ALA A 50 7.99 4.93 -16.68
N ALA A 51 7.14 4.97 -17.71
CA ALA A 51 5.71 5.22 -17.54
C ALA A 51 4.99 4.09 -16.79
N SER A 52 5.36 2.82 -17.04
CA SER A 52 4.72 1.69 -16.35
C SER A 52 5.08 1.61 -14.87
N LEU A 53 6.29 2.05 -14.47
CA LEU A 53 6.71 2.09 -13.07
C LEU A 53 5.78 2.98 -12.21
N ILE A 54 5.34 4.12 -12.75
CA ILE A 54 4.43 5.01 -12.02
C ILE A 54 3.13 4.28 -11.69
N LEU A 55 2.57 3.51 -12.62
CA LEU A 55 1.33 2.78 -12.38
C LEU A 55 1.52 1.61 -11.42
N VAL A 56 2.57 0.80 -11.62
CA VAL A 56 2.85 -0.39 -10.80
C VAL A 56 3.11 -0.02 -9.34
N VAL A 57 3.82 1.08 -9.09
CA VAL A 57 4.19 1.48 -7.73
C VAL A 57 2.98 1.94 -6.91
N HIS A 58 1.92 2.49 -7.51
CA HIS A 58 0.72 2.95 -6.79
C HIS A 58 -0.31 1.84 -6.47
N VAL A 59 -0.16 0.64 -7.03
CA VAL A 59 -1.10 -0.48 -6.80
C VAL A 59 -1.32 -0.78 -5.29
N PRO A 60 -0.30 -0.81 -4.41
CA PRO A 60 -0.50 -1.05 -2.98
C PRO A 60 -1.34 0.04 -2.30
N PHE A 61 -1.21 1.30 -2.75
CA PHE A 61 -2.02 2.40 -2.25
C PHE A 61 -3.49 2.26 -2.64
N PHE A 62 -3.79 1.87 -3.88
CA PHE A 62 -5.17 1.62 -4.31
C PHE A 62 -5.82 0.45 -3.55
N ILE A 63 -5.06 -0.59 -3.24
CA ILE A 63 -5.53 -1.69 -2.39
C ILE A 63 -5.83 -1.19 -0.97
N GLY A 64 -4.97 -0.34 -0.40
CA GLY A 64 -5.21 0.30 0.90
C GLY A 64 -6.46 1.20 0.90
N LEU A 65 -6.71 1.92 -0.19
CA LEU A 65 -7.92 2.74 -0.35
C LEU A 65 -9.18 1.87 -0.40
N PHE A 66 -9.15 0.75 -1.12
CA PHE A 66 -10.26 -0.20 -1.15
C PHE A 66 -10.55 -0.78 0.24
N ALA A 67 -9.50 -1.18 0.96
CA ALA A 67 -9.61 -1.64 2.34
C ALA A 67 -10.23 -0.58 3.26
N ALA A 68 -9.92 0.69 3.02
CA ALA A 68 -10.49 1.77 3.80
C ALA A 68 -11.98 1.99 3.57
N ILE A 69 -12.42 1.90 2.31
CA ILE A 69 -13.84 1.93 1.97
C ILE A 69 -14.55 0.75 2.63
N GLN A 70 -13.97 -0.46 2.57
CA GLN A 70 -14.57 -1.64 3.20
C GLN A 70 -14.64 -1.52 4.74
N GLY A 71 -13.59 -0.98 5.38
CA GLY A 71 -13.57 -0.70 6.83
C GLY A 71 -14.63 0.30 7.26
N ALA A 72 -14.80 1.39 6.48
CA ALA A 72 -15.85 2.36 6.73
C ALA A 72 -17.26 1.76 6.55
N ILE A 73 -17.48 0.98 5.49
CA ILE A 73 -18.76 0.27 5.26
C ILE A 73 -19.08 -0.65 6.44
N ALA A 74 -18.08 -1.37 6.97
CA ALA A 74 -18.26 -2.24 8.13
C ALA A 74 -18.71 -1.45 9.37
N SER A 75 -18.07 -0.31 9.66
CA SER A 75 -18.48 0.56 10.77
C SER A 75 -19.90 1.07 10.61
N TYR A 76 -20.27 1.56 9.41
CA TYR A 76 -21.62 2.04 9.16
C TYR A 76 -22.67 0.92 9.17
N SER A 77 -22.30 -0.29 8.74
CA SER A 77 -23.19 -1.46 8.80
C SER A 77 -23.54 -1.83 10.25
N ILE A 78 -22.58 -1.77 11.18
CA ILE A 78 -22.84 -2.02 12.61
C ILE A 78 -23.81 -0.97 13.18
N ILE A 79 -23.66 0.30 12.79
CA ILE A 79 -24.57 1.37 13.21
C ILE A 79 -25.98 1.16 12.65
N ALA A 80 -26.08 0.80 11.37
CA ALA A 80 -27.36 0.65 10.68
C ALA A 80 -28.15 -0.61 11.09
N THR A 81 -27.46 -1.67 11.52
CA THR A 81 -28.07 -2.96 11.88
C THR A 81 -28.31 -3.12 13.39
N SER A 82 -27.73 -2.24 14.22
CA SER A 82 -27.90 -2.32 15.67
C SER A 82 -29.25 -1.76 16.12
N VAL A 83 -29.99 -2.55 16.88
CA VAL A 83 -31.29 -2.17 17.47
C VAL A 83 -31.11 -1.24 18.69
N THR A 84 -29.89 -1.19 19.25
CA THR A 84 -29.50 -0.35 20.39
C THR A 84 -28.21 0.41 20.05
N THR A 85 -27.85 1.44 20.83
CA THR A 85 -26.60 2.18 20.62
C THR A 85 -25.40 1.21 20.62
N PRO A 86 -24.67 1.07 19.50
CA PRO A 86 -23.57 0.12 19.40
C PRO A 86 -22.41 0.52 20.30
N LYS A 87 -21.62 -0.46 20.73
CA LYS A 87 -20.44 -0.18 21.55
C LYS A 87 -19.41 0.61 20.73
N PRO A 88 -18.83 1.70 21.27
CA PRO A 88 -17.82 2.48 20.55
C PRO A 88 -16.63 1.66 20.04
N SER A 89 -16.28 0.57 20.72
CA SER A 89 -15.21 -0.34 20.32
C SER A 89 -15.46 -1.04 18.98
N GLU A 90 -16.71 -1.34 18.65
CA GLU A 90 -17.07 -2.11 17.44
C GLU A 90 -17.01 -1.22 16.19
N VAL A 91 -17.47 0.01 16.30
CA VAL A 91 -17.34 1.01 15.23
C VAL A 91 -15.92 1.53 15.08
N ALA A 92 -15.17 1.65 16.19
CA ALA A 92 -13.78 2.08 16.17
C ALA A 92 -12.88 1.09 15.40
N ALA A 93 -13.21 -0.21 15.42
CA ALA A 93 -12.46 -1.22 14.69
C ALA A 93 -12.43 -0.93 13.18
N GLY A 94 -13.60 -0.71 12.54
CA GLY A 94 -13.66 -0.44 11.09
C GLY A 94 -13.07 0.92 10.69
N ILE A 95 -13.20 1.95 11.54
CA ILE A 95 -12.53 3.25 11.33
C ILE A 95 -11.01 3.10 11.43
N SER A 96 -10.52 2.28 12.36
CA SER A 96 -9.09 1.98 12.50
C SER A 96 -8.56 1.25 11.27
N THR A 97 -9.31 0.27 10.72
CA THR A 97 -9.00 -0.34 9.41
C THR A 97 -8.87 0.74 8.33
N ALA A 98 -9.80 1.68 8.30
CA ALA A 98 -9.85 2.71 7.26
C ALA A 98 -8.68 3.70 7.31
N LEU A 99 -8.13 3.96 8.47
CA LEU A 99 -6.96 4.83 8.62
C LEU A 99 -5.64 4.06 8.45
N VAL A 100 -5.55 2.85 9.00
CA VAL A 100 -4.30 2.08 9.02
C VAL A 100 -4.02 1.44 7.66
N ALA A 101 -5.04 0.98 6.92
CA ALA A 101 -4.80 0.30 5.64
C ALA A 101 -4.15 1.18 4.56
N PRO A 102 -4.60 2.44 4.32
CA PRO A 102 -3.91 3.36 3.43
C PRO A 102 -2.52 3.73 3.94
N LEU A 103 -2.36 3.88 5.26
CA LEU A 103 -1.06 4.18 5.88
C LEU A 103 -0.04 3.08 5.59
N VAL A 104 -0.42 1.81 5.78
CA VAL A 104 0.43 0.65 5.45
C VAL A 104 0.67 0.57 3.94
N GLY A 105 -0.35 0.85 3.12
CA GLY A 105 -0.21 0.89 1.65
C GLY A 105 0.81 1.94 1.19
N MET A 106 0.81 3.13 1.79
CA MET A 106 1.81 4.17 1.54
C MET A 106 3.20 3.76 2.01
N LEU A 107 3.30 3.11 3.18
CA LEU A 107 4.58 2.63 3.71
C LEU A 107 5.21 1.58 2.79
N LEU A 108 4.40 0.65 2.26
CA LEU A 108 4.85 -0.36 1.29
C LEU A 108 5.20 0.22 -0.08
N MET A 109 4.75 1.44 -0.38
CA MET A 109 5.06 2.13 -1.63
C MET A 109 6.53 2.60 -1.69
N VAL A 110 7.13 2.91 -0.54
CA VAL A 110 8.49 3.45 -0.40
C VAL A 110 9.57 2.63 -1.13
N PRO A 111 9.69 1.30 -0.93
CA PRO A 111 10.69 0.50 -1.64
C PRO A 111 10.47 0.47 -3.16
N GLY A 112 9.21 0.48 -3.61
CA GLY A 112 8.86 0.56 -5.04
C GLY A 112 9.31 1.88 -5.67
N TYR A 113 9.04 3.00 -4.99
CA TYR A 113 9.47 4.33 -5.42
C TYR A 113 10.99 4.47 -5.45
N ALA A 114 11.69 3.98 -4.43
CA ALA A 114 13.16 4.02 -4.38
C ALA A 114 13.78 3.26 -5.57
N THR A 115 13.26 2.06 -5.86
CA THR A 115 13.72 1.24 -6.99
C THR A 115 13.44 1.91 -8.33
N ALA A 116 12.24 2.48 -8.50
CA ALA A 116 11.86 3.20 -9.70
C ALA A 116 12.71 4.45 -9.93
N ALA A 117 12.98 5.24 -8.88
CA ALA A 117 13.81 6.44 -8.95
C ALA A 117 15.26 6.11 -9.35
N ILE A 118 15.87 5.10 -8.71
CA ILE A 118 17.22 4.65 -9.02
C ILE A 118 17.29 4.11 -10.46
N GLY A 119 16.31 3.30 -10.86
CA GLY A 119 16.25 2.73 -12.22
C GLY A 119 16.09 3.80 -13.30
N ALA A 120 15.23 4.80 -13.06
CA ALA A 120 15.05 5.94 -13.97
C ALA A 120 16.33 6.79 -14.07
N PHE A 121 17.02 7.00 -12.95
CA PHE A 121 18.26 7.76 -12.89
C PHE A 121 19.40 7.08 -13.65
N ILE A 122 19.63 5.78 -13.45
CA ILE A 122 20.65 5.03 -14.20
C ILE A 122 20.37 5.08 -15.70
N ARG A 123 19.09 5.03 -16.09
CA ARG A 123 18.68 5.11 -17.49
C ARG A 123 18.96 6.47 -18.13
N SER A 124 18.74 7.58 -17.41
CA SER A 124 18.96 8.92 -17.96
C SER A 124 20.44 9.15 -18.30
N LEU A 125 21.35 8.61 -17.50
CA LEU A 125 22.79 8.65 -17.78
C LEU A 125 23.16 7.89 -19.05
N GLY A 126 22.49 6.76 -19.33
CA GLY A 126 22.73 5.96 -20.54
C GLY A 126 22.34 6.67 -21.84
N SER A 127 21.21 7.40 -21.85
CA SER A 127 20.75 8.12 -23.04
C SER A 127 21.69 9.25 -23.49
N SER A 128 22.34 9.94 -22.54
CA SER A 128 23.28 11.05 -22.86
C SER A 128 24.54 10.56 -23.58
N VAL A 129 24.96 9.32 -23.33
CA VAL A 129 26.14 8.72 -23.98
C VAL A 129 25.85 8.39 -25.45
N GLU A 130 24.67 7.89 -25.74
CA GLU A 130 24.28 7.50 -27.11
C GLU A 130 24.12 8.73 -28.03
N GLU A 131 23.56 9.81 -27.49
CA GLU A 131 23.42 11.09 -28.20
C GLU A 131 24.78 11.70 -28.58
N THR A 132 25.78 11.53 -27.71
CA THR A 132 27.16 12.01 -27.96
C THR A 132 27.85 11.18 -29.05
N LYS A 133 27.55 9.88 -29.14
CA LYS A 133 28.14 8.98 -30.14
C LYS A 133 27.54 9.16 -31.54
N SER A 134 26.28 9.60 -31.65
CA SER A 134 25.65 9.88 -32.94
C SER A 134 26.14 11.19 -33.59
N LYS A 135 26.82 12.06 -32.83
CA LYS A 135 27.24 13.39 -33.26
C LYS A 135 28.72 13.47 -33.67
N ASN A 136 29.47 12.40 -33.47
CA ASN A 136 30.88 12.22 -33.87
C ASN A 136 30.97 11.15 -34.96
#